data_AF-A0A4Q0VC10-F1
#
_entry.id   AF-A0A4Q0VC10-F1
#
_cell.length_a   1.000
_cell.length_b   1.000
_cell.length_c   1.000
_cell.angle_alpha   90.00
_cell.angle_beta   90.00
_cell.angle_gamma   90.00
#
_symmetry.space_group_name_H-M   'P 1'
#
loop_
_entity.id
_entity.type
_entity.pdbx_description
1 polymer ?
#
loop_
_entity_poly.entity_id
_entity_poly.type
_entity_poly.pdbx_seq_one_letter_code
_entity_poly.pdbx_strand_id
1 'polypeptide(L)'
;MEWKTIEQILKKLLRKLWLERLLKNLINVLLMSSIGIFVLVLYSHFTLIFYLKEKLFYISFILFIATLLKTIIKKPSLDEAARLGDKLGLKEKLLTYIEFNSRNDESEVFQIFRNDLEDKLQEFDLIKKYRMDIRPKKILVAFIIVVLAIGTYFIPSFSRGMALEKESINKNIKKEVSKIKEEKKDIVENIKDKETKEEVSKVIKKLNKELNKTYEYDKALKEIAKAEEKLNYIKEKKYNKNLQRVSSLFKGTDIENTDLNNKLKDGIIDDSILKENNFSISKEDKKKILDNLKSNKEFSSSKEFKDKIQKELSKEDLTTKDLIKSIKNQKDEIKFASEFRNSKEKLTAKKDEKNFENGQGDKKSKDFSMGEKESSHKYGESSKNGGIQEKIKGEGNSKSEDNNVIGGSKTGNNKEVKESANNGTIGRYDKETKQGAKGNISNLKSKVNKEGKLTNKSIEEVTGEIGERQYMKNKWLEYKKQGMDYILKYEIPIDKEDIVIEYFKELNNRRN
;
A
#
# COMPACT_ATOMS: atom_id res chain seq x y z
N MET A 1 -46.17 -24.72 52.29
CA MET A 1 -45.01 -25.14 51.47
C MET A 1 -45.58 -25.67 50.16
N GLU A 2 -45.12 -25.19 49.00
CA GLU A 2 -45.55 -25.77 47.73
C GLU A 2 -45.07 -27.22 47.62
N TRP A 3 -46.00 -28.16 47.40
CA TRP A 3 -45.70 -29.58 47.23
C TRP A 3 -44.85 -29.76 45.96
N LYS A 4 -43.61 -30.22 46.11
CA LYS A 4 -42.69 -30.40 44.98
C LYS A 4 -42.91 -31.78 44.35
N THR A 5 -43.32 -31.82 43.09
CA THR A 5 -43.44 -33.09 42.35
C THR A 5 -42.06 -33.62 41.95
N ILE A 6 -41.95 -34.95 41.73
CA ILE A 6 -40.70 -35.60 41.30
C ILE A 6 -40.14 -34.95 40.02
N GLU A 7 -41.01 -34.62 39.06
CA GLU A 7 -40.63 -33.94 37.82
C GLU A 7 -39.98 -32.58 38.05
N GLN A 8 -40.52 -31.77 38.97
CA GLN A 8 -39.97 -30.45 39.26
C GLN A 8 -38.57 -30.57 39.87
N ILE A 9 -38.35 -31.56 40.72
CA ILE A 9 -37.05 -31.83 41.34
C ILE A 9 -36.05 -32.35 40.29
N LEU A 10 -36.45 -33.30 39.44
CA LEU A 10 -35.62 -33.79 38.33
C LEU A 10 -35.27 -32.68 37.34
N LYS A 11 -36.22 -31.82 36.94
CA LYS A 11 -35.96 -30.66 36.08
C LYS A 11 -34.97 -29.68 36.73
N LYS A 12 -35.07 -29.43 38.05
CA LYS A 12 -34.12 -28.58 38.79
C LYS A 12 -32.72 -29.21 38.86
N LEU A 13 -32.64 -30.52 39.12
CA LEU A 13 -31.36 -31.25 39.15
C LEU A 13 -30.71 -31.28 37.76
N LEU A 14 -31.50 -31.51 36.71
CA LEU A 14 -31.06 -31.48 35.31
C LEU A 14 -30.45 -30.12 34.93
N ARG A 15 -31.11 -29.02 35.33
CA ARG A 15 -30.59 -27.66 35.11
C ARG A 15 -29.27 -27.44 35.84
N LYS A 16 -29.14 -27.89 37.10
CA LYS A 16 -27.87 -27.80 37.85
C LYS A 16 -26.76 -28.63 37.21
N LEU A 17 -27.06 -29.85 36.77
CA LEU A 17 -26.10 -30.72 36.09
C LEU A 17 -25.64 -30.12 34.75
N TRP A 18 -26.57 -29.56 33.98
CA TRP A 18 -26.25 -28.86 32.73
C TRP A 18 -25.38 -27.64 32.99
N LEU A 19 -25.69 -26.84 34.02
CA LEU A 19 -24.88 -25.69 34.43
C LEU A 19 -23.47 -26.12 34.85
N GLU A 20 -23.33 -27.20 35.61
CA GLU A 20 -22.01 -27.74 35.99
C GLU A 20 -21.20 -28.15 34.75
N ARG A 21 -21.80 -28.89 33.80
CA ARG A 21 -21.12 -29.28 32.56
C ARG A 21 -20.70 -28.08 31.74
N LEU A 22 -21.57 -27.08 31.64
CA LEU A 22 -21.29 -25.82 30.97
C LEU A 22 -20.10 -25.13 31.62
N LEU A 23 -20.10 -24.95 32.94
CA LEU A 23 -19.01 -24.31 33.68
C LEU A 23 -17.70 -25.11 33.53
N LYS A 24 -17.72 -26.44 33.65
CA LYS A 24 -16.54 -27.29 33.46
C LYS A 24 -15.95 -27.14 32.05
N ASN A 25 -16.80 -27.13 31.02
CA ASN A 25 -16.37 -26.94 29.65
C ASN A 25 -15.79 -25.54 29.43
N LEU A 26 -16.46 -24.50 29.92
CA LEU A 26 -15.97 -23.12 29.83
C LEU A 26 -14.62 -22.95 30.54
N ILE A 27 -14.43 -23.52 31.73
CA ILE A 27 -13.15 -23.46 32.46
C ILE A 27 -12.04 -24.17 31.68
N ASN A 28 -12.32 -25.35 31.10
CA ASN A 28 -11.33 -26.08 30.31
C ASN A 28 -10.94 -25.28 29.04
N VAL A 29 -11.91 -24.62 28.40
CA VAL A 29 -11.69 -23.81 27.18
C VAL A 29 -10.93 -22.54 27.50
N LEU A 30 -11.24 -21.89 28.62
CA LEU A 30 -10.50 -20.76 29.13
C LEU A 30 -9.02 -21.13 29.33
N LEU A 31 -8.75 -22.27 29.98
CA LEU A 31 -7.40 -22.76 30.20
C LEU A 31 -6.67 -23.07 28.89
N MET A 32 -7.31 -23.79 27.98
CA MET A 32 -6.72 -24.13 26.67
C MET A 32 -6.46 -22.88 25.82
N SER A 33 -7.41 -21.93 25.79
CA SER A 33 -7.28 -20.66 25.09
C SER A 33 -6.14 -19.83 25.68
N SER A 34 -6.04 -19.75 27.02
CA SER A 34 -4.96 -19.02 27.70
C SER A 34 -3.58 -19.54 27.31
N ILE A 35 -3.41 -20.87 27.30
CA ILE A 35 -2.15 -21.52 26.85
C ILE A 35 -1.88 -21.21 25.39
N GLY A 36 -2.89 -21.34 24.52
CA GLY A 36 -2.75 -21.05 23.08
C GLY A 36 -2.38 -19.60 22.79
N ILE A 37 -3.00 -18.65 23.49
CA ILE A 37 -2.70 -17.21 23.41
C ILE A 37 -1.25 -16.97 23.83
N PHE A 38 -0.82 -17.52 24.96
CA PHE A 38 0.55 -17.37 25.45
C PHE A 38 1.59 -17.88 24.44
N VAL A 39 1.38 -19.09 23.90
CA VAL A 39 2.26 -19.67 22.87
C VAL A 39 2.29 -18.81 21.60
N LEU A 40 1.14 -18.29 21.15
CA LEU A 40 1.10 -17.45 19.95
C LEU A 40 1.79 -16.10 20.16
N VAL A 41 1.66 -15.50 21.35
CA VAL A 41 2.38 -14.26 21.70
C VAL A 41 3.89 -14.49 21.72
N LEU A 42 4.36 -15.61 22.29
CA LEU A 42 5.78 -15.98 22.24
C LEU A 42 6.25 -16.17 20.79
N TYR A 43 5.49 -16.93 19.99
CA TYR A 43 5.81 -17.16 18.59
C TYR A 43 5.86 -15.87 17.74
N SER A 44 5.01 -14.89 18.08
CA SER A 44 4.99 -13.58 17.41
C SER A 44 6.23 -12.72 17.64
N HIS A 45 7.04 -13.03 18.66
CA HIS A 45 8.32 -12.33 18.83
C HIS A 45 9.33 -12.74 17.76
N PHE A 46 9.32 -14.01 17.36
CA PHE A 46 10.23 -14.57 16.37
C PHE A 46 9.74 -14.39 14.93
N THR A 47 8.46 -14.13 14.72
CA THR A 47 7.85 -14.07 13.38
C THR A 47 6.99 -12.83 13.18
N LEU A 48 6.99 -12.28 11.96
CA LEU A 48 6.11 -11.17 11.60
C LEU A 48 4.68 -11.65 11.41
N ILE A 49 3.83 -11.45 12.42
CA ILE A 49 2.41 -11.75 12.36
C ILE A 49 1.61 -10.45 12.30
N PHE A 50 0.97 -10.20 11.17
CA PHE A 50 0.04 -9.07 11.01
C PHE A 50 -1.30 -9.33 11.72
N TYR A 51 -1.89 -8.26 12.26
CA TYR A 51 -3.18 -8.19 12.95
C TYR A 51 -3.28 -9.20 14.10
N LEU A 52 -2.25 -9.22 14.96
CA LEU A 52 -2.12 -10.21 16.04
C LEU A 52 -3.28 -10.13 17.05
N LYS A 53 -3.67 -8.91 17.46
CA LYS A 53 -4.76 -8.72 18.44
C LYS A 53 -6.09 -9.25 17.90
N GLU A 54 -6.41 -8.92 16.65
CA GLU A 54 -7.63 -9.33 15.98
C GLU A 54 -7.66 -10.86 15.81
N LYS A 55 -6.55 -11.47 15.39
CA LYS A 55 -6.44 -12.94 15.25
C LYS A 55 -6.64 -13.67 16.59
N LEU A 56 -6.01 -13.19 17.67
CA LEU A 56 -6.17 -13.76 19.00
C LEU A 56 -7.64 -13.72 19.45
N PHE A 57 -8.31 -12.59 19.22
CA PHE A 57 -9.72 -12.43 19.53
C PHE A 57 -10.60 -13.40 18.74
N TYR A 58 -10.42 -13.47 17.41
CA TYR A 58 -11.22 -14.37 16.56
C TYR A 58 -11.04 -15.84 16.93
N ILE A 59 -9.80 -16.29 17.17
CA ILE A 59 -9.52 -17.69 17.55
C ILE A 59 -10.19 -18.02 18.89
N SER A 60 -10.04 -17.15 19.89
CA SER A 60 -10.67 -17.36 21.20
C SER A 60 -12.21 -17.35 21.09
N PHE A 61 -12.77 -16.48 20.26
CA PHE A 61 -14.22 -16.38 20.04
C PHE A 61 -14.80 -17.62 19.34
N ILE A 62 -14.11 -18.14 18.32
CA ILE A 62 -14.50 -19.37 17.61
C ILE A 62 -14.46 -20.56 18.57
N LEU A 63 -13.40 -20.70 19.37
CA LEU A 63 -13.30 -21.75 20.39
C LEU A 63 -14.43 -21.66 21.41
N PHE A 64 -14.75 -20.45 21.88
CA PHE A 64 -15.85 -20.22 22.80
C PHE A 64 -17.19 -20.67 22.20
N ILE A 65 -17.53 -20.22 20.99
CA ILE A 65 -18.78 -20.63 20.30
C ILE A 65 -18.83 -22.15 20.09
N ALA A 66 -17.75 -22.76 19.59
CA ALA A 66 -17.70 -24.20 19.37
C ALA A 66 -17.99 -24.99 20.65
N THR A 67 -17.57 -24.48 21.80
CA THR A 67 -17.76 -25.15 23.09
C THR A 67 -19.14 -24.93 23.67
N LEU A 68 -19.77 -23.78 23.42
CA LEU A 68 -21.19 -23.57 23.70
C LEU A 68 -22.04 -24.53 22.87
N LEU A 69 -21.81 -24.61 21.56
CA LEU A 69 -22.53 -25.53 20.67
C LEU A 69 -22.36 -26.99 21.12
N LYS A 70 -21.12 -27.42 21.40
CA LYS A 70 -20.84 -28.75 21.93
C LYS A 70 -21.61 -29.05 23.23
N THR A 71 -21.74 -28.06 24.12
CA THR A 71 -22.46 -28.20 25.40
C THR A 71 -23.97 -28.25 25.21
N ILE A 72 -24.50 -27.51 24.22
CA ILE A 72 -25.93 -27.55 23.85
C ILE A 72 -26.28 -28.91 23.23
N ILE A 73 -25.45 -29.42 22.32
CA ILE A 73 -25.66 -30.74 21.69
C ILE A 73 -25.55 -31.86 22.72
N LYS A 74 -24.60 -31.78 23.66
CA LYS A 74 -24.42 -32.76 24.73
C LYS A 74 -25.24 -32.42 25.99
N LYS A 75 -26.51 -32.05 25.79
CA LYS A 75 -27.45 -31.80 26.89
C LYS A 75 -27.63 -33.08 27.72
N PRO A 76 -27.60 -33.01 29.07
CA PRO A 76 -27.86 -34.18 29.89
C PRO A 76 -29.26 -34.73 29.65
N SER A 77 -29.39 -36.05 29.72
CA SER A 77 -30.69 -36.73 29.69
C SER A 77 -31.32 -36.75 31.09
N LEU A 78 -32.63 -37.01 31.15
CA LEU A 78 -33.33 -37.20 32.43
C LEU A 78 -32.77 -38.42 33.18
N ASP A 79 -32.42 -39.49 32.48
CA ASP A 79 -31.80 -40.69 33.05
C ASP A 79 -30.47 -40.37 33.74
N GLU A 80 -29.63 -39.53 33.13
CA GLU A 80 -28.37 -39.09 33.74
C GLU A 80 -28.61 -38.31 35.04
N ALA A 81 -29.66 -37.47 35.07
CA ALA A 81 -30.05 -36.73 36.28
C ALA A 81 -30.61 -37.66 37.36
N ALA A 82 -31.44 -38.65 37.00
CA ALA A 82 -31.95 -39.64 37.95
C ALA A 82 -30.83 -40.50 38.54
N ARG A 83 -29.95 -41.06 37.70
CA ARG A 83 -28.77 -41.81 38.17
C ARG A 83 -27.90 -40.99 39.11
N LEU A 84 -27.72 -39.70 38.84
CA LEU A 84 -26.99 -38.80 39.72
C LEU A 84 -27.74 -38.59 41.05
N GLY A 85 -29.05 -38.40 41.00
CA GLY A 85 -29.87 -38.24 42.19
C GLY A 85 -29.89 -39.49 43.08
N ASP A 86 -29.92 -40.67 42.47
CA ASP A 86 -29.85 -41.95 43.18
C ASP A 86 -28.51 -42.16 43.88
N LYS A 87 -27.40 -41.78 43.23
CA LYS A 87 -26.06 -41.76 43.84
C LYS A 87 -25.95 -40.84 45.06
N LEU A 88 -26.82 -39.84 45.18
CA LEU A 88 -26.85 -38.94 46.34
C LEU A 88 -27.59 -39.52 47.55
N GLY A 89 -28.21 -40.70 47.42
CA GLY A 89 -28.82 -41.43 48.54
C GLY A 89 -30.24 -41.95 48.31
N LEU A 90 -30.79 -41.78 47.10
CA LEU A 90 -32.14 -42.26 46.76
C LEU A 90 -32.16 -43.73 46.29
N LYS A 91 -31.00 -44.37 46.08
CA LYS A 91 -30.84 -45.82 45.86
C LYS A 91 -31.79 -46.36 44.77
N GLU A 92 -31.58 -45.90 43.55
CA GLU A 92 -32.30 -46.31 42.31
C GLU A 92 -33.76 -45.89 42.19
N LYS A 93 -34.38 -45.31 43.24
CA LYS A 93 -35.79 -44.88 43.20
C LYS A 93 -36.09 -43.86 42.08
N LEU A 94 -35.19 -42.92 41.77
CA LEU A 94 -35.42 -41.95 40.70
C LEU A 94 -35.31 -42.58 39.31
N LEU A 95 -34.37 -43.51 39.12
CA LEU A 95 -34.22 -44.23 37.86
C LEU A 95 -35.44 -45.12 37.61
N THR A 96 -35.89 -45.86 38.62
CA THR A 96 -37.12 -46.67 38.57
C THR A 96 -38.34 -45.82 38.23
N TYR A 97 -38.48 -44.63 38.84
CA TYR A 97 -39.55 -43.69 38.48
C TYR A 97 -39.51 -43.30 36.98
N ILE A 98 -38.33 -42.99 36.43
CA ILE A 98 -38.21 -42.65 35.00
C ILE A 98 -38.57 -43.85 34.10
N GLU A 99 -38.17 -45.06 34.47
CA GLU A 99 -38.47 -46.27 33.68
C GLU A 99 -39.97 -46.57 33.61
N PHE A 100 -40.68 -46.50 34.74
CA PHE A 100 -42.14 -46.65 34.76
C PHE A 100 -42.85 -45.52 34.02
N ASN A 101 -42.41 -44.26 34.24
CA ASN A 101 -42.99 -43.11 33.56
C ASN A 101 -42.76 -43.13 32.03
N SER A 102 -41.65 -43.70 31.55
CA SER A 102 -41.38 -43.84 30.11
C SER A 102 -42.23 -44.93 29.45
N ARG A 103 -42.75 -45.88 30.24
CA ARG A 103 -43.63 -46.96 29.78
C ARG A 103 -45.12 -46.60 29.85
N ASN A 104 -45.46 -45.39 30.33
CA ASN A 104 -46.83 -44.96 30.63
C ASN A 104 -47.56 -45.98 31.53
N ASP A 105 -46.86 -46.54 32.52
CA ASP A 105 -47.46 -47.46 33.49
C ASP A 105 -48.33 -46.67 34.47
N GLU A 106 -49.63 -46.99 34.53
CA GLU A 106 -50.60 -46.35 35.43
C GLU A 106 -51.09 -47.29 36.55
N SER A 107 -50.39 -48.40 36.77
CA SER A 107 -50.75 -49.36 37.82
C SER A 107 -50.87 -48.72 39.21
N GLU A 108 -51.78 -49.24 40.03
CA GLU A 108 -51.96 -48.79 41.42
C GLU A 108 -50.64 -48.87 42.22
N VAL A 109 -49.83 -49.89 41.93
CA VAL A 109 -48.49 -50.08 42.51
C VAL A 109 -47.56 -48.92 42.16
N PHE A 110 -47.59 -48.43 40.93
CA PHE A 110 -46.79 -47.28 40.51
C PHE A 110 -47.26 -45.98 41.18
N GLN A 111 -48.57 -45.78 41.36
CA GLN A 111 -49.11 -44.61 42.06
C GLN A 111 -48.68 -44.58 43.55
N ILE A 112 -48.72 -45.73 44.23
CA ILE A 112 -48.25 -45.86 45.61
C ILE A 112 -46.75 -45.57 45.69
N PHE A 113 -45.94 -46.14 44.78
CA PHE A 113 -44.51 -45.88 44.70
C PHE A 113 -44.19 -44.40 44.45
N ARG A 114 -44.95 -43.74 43.57
CA ARG A 114 -44.79 -42.32 43.27
C ARG A 114 -45.03 -41.45 44.51
N ASN A 115 -46.09 -41.73 45.27
CA ASN A 115 -46.41 -40.98 46.48
C ASN A 115 -45.32 -41.18 47.56
N ASP A 116 -44.87 -42.42 47.80
CA ASP A 116 -43.74 -42.70 48.71
C ASP A 116 -42.47 -41.93 48.32
N LEU A 117 -42.18 -41.85 47.02
CA LEU A 117 -41.02 -41.13 46.53
C LEU A 117 -41.18 -39.60 46.65
N GLU A 118 -42.38 -39.06 46.43
CA GLU A 118 -42.67 -37.63 46.64
C GLU A 118 -42.53 -37.23 48.11
N ASP A 119 -43.06 -38.03 49.03
CA ASP A 119 -42.94 -37.82 50.47
C ASP A 119 -41.47 -37.85 50.90
N LYS A 120 -40.74 -38.86 50.44
CA LYS A 120 -39.29 -38.97 50.70
C LYS A 120 -38.51 -37.79 50.15
N LEU A 121 -38.91 -37.20 49.03
CA LEU A 121 -38.28 -36.01 48.44
C LEU A 121 -38.65 -34.70 49.15
N GLN A 122 -39.72 -34.67 49.95
CA GLN A 122 -39.98 -33.54 50.86
C GLN A 122 -39.03 -33.55 52.05
N GLU A 123 -38.78 -34.73 52.62
CA GLU A 123 -37.86 -34.90 53.75
C GLU A 123 -36.40 -34.78 53.32
N PHE A 124 -36.07 -35.27 52.11
CA PHE A 124 -34.72 -35.28 51.57
C PHE A 124 -34.52 -34.21 50.49
N ASP A 125 -33.86 -33.10 50.85
CA ASP A 125 -33.55 -32.02 49.91
C ASP A 125 -32.39 -32.40 48.96
N LEU A 126 -32.73 -33.14 47.92
CA LEU A 126 -31.82 -33.61 46.87
C LEU A 126 -31.04 -32.46 46.22
N ILE A 127 -31.70 -31.32 46.00
CA ILE A 127 -31.12 -30.17 45.30
C ILE A 127 -30.06 -29.48 46.15
N LYS A 128 -30.22 -29.44 47.48
CA LYS A 128 -29.20 -28.92 48.40
C LYS A 128 -28.03 -29.89 48.56
N LYS A 129 -28.28 -31.20 48.54
CA LYS A 129 -27.22 -32.21 48.69
C LYS A 129 -26.27 -32.24 47.50
N TYR A 130 -26.76 -31.95 46.30
CA TYR A 130 -25.93 -31.83 45.11
C TYR A 130 -25.02 -30.58 45.16
N ARG A 131 -23.71 -30.81 45.29
CA ARG A 131 -22.67 -29.77 45.20
C ARG A 131 -22.02 -29.83 43.82
N MET A 132 -21.99 -28.70 43.12
CA MET A 132 -21.33 -28.60 41.82
C MET A 132 -19.81 -28.75 41.98
N ASP A 133 -19.22 -29.70 41.26
CA ASP A 133 -17.75 -29.89 41.24
C ASP A 133 -17.10 -28.87 40.32
N ILE A 134 -16.78 -27.68 40.85
CA ILE A 134 -16.02 -26.65 40.13
C ILE A 134 -14.58 -26.72 40.64
N ARG A 135 -13.60 -26.78 39.73
CA ARG A 135 -12.17 -26.80 40.08
C ARG A 135 -11.57 -25.39 39.98
N PRO A 136 -11.65 -24.55 41.04
CA PRO A 136 -11.21 -23.15 40.97
C PRO A 136 -9.71 -23.00 40.68
N LYS A 137 -8.90 -24.00 41.05
CA LYS A 137 -7.46 -24.04 40.73
C LYS A 137 -7.18 -23.88 39.23
N LYS A 138 -8.04 -24.43 38.35
CA LYS A 138 -7.90 -24.27 36.90
C LYS A 138 -8.12 -22.84 36.43
N ILE A 139 -9.06 -22.13 37.07
CA ILE A 139 -9.34 -20.73 36.78
C ILE A 139 -8.14 -19.87 37.19
N LEU A 140 -7.58 -20.13 38.38
CA LEU A 140 -6.39 -19.43 38.85
C LEU A 140 -5.18 -19.65 37.92
N VAL A 141 -4.94 -20.89 37.49
CA VAL A 141 -3.88 -21.20 36.52
C VAL A 141 -4.10 -20.48 35.19
N ALA A 142 -5.32 -20.50 34.65
CA ALA A 142 -5.65 -19.78 33.42
C ALA A 142 -5.40 -18.27 33.57
N PHE A 143 -5.80 -17.69 34.71
CA PHE A 143 -5.58 -16.27 35.01
C PHE A 143 -4.08 -15.92 35.03
N ILE A 144 -3.25 -16.72 35.72
CA ILE A 144 -1.80 -16.51 35.75
C ILE A 144 -1.20 -16.54 34.34
N ILE A 145 -1.61 -17.48 33.49
CA ILE A 145 -1.14 -17.59 32.11
C ILE A 145 -1.55 -16.36 31.29
N VAL A 146 -2.77 -15.85 31.47
CA VAL A 146 -3.22 -14.62 30.80
C VAL A 146 -2.38 -13.42 31.24
N VAL A 147 -2.10 -13.27 32.53
CA VAL A 147 -1.23 -12.20 33.05
C VAL A 147 0.17 -12.29 32.45
N LEU A 148 0.75 -13.50 32.37
CA LEU A 148 2.03 -13.72 31.70
C LEU A 148 1.98 -13.38 30.22
N ALA A 149 0.92 -13.76 29.51
CA ALA A 149 0.73 -13.42 28.10
C ALA A 149 0.66 -11.91 27.88
N ILE A 150 -0.06 -11.19 28.75
CA ILE A 150 -0.13 -9.73 28.71
C ILE A 150 1.25 -9.12 28.98
N GLY A 151 1.96 -9.57 30.01
CA GLY A 151 3.32 -9.10 30.32
C GLY A 151 4.28 -9.30 29.14
N THR A 152 4.27 -10.49 28.55
CA THR A 152 5.07 -10.82 27.36
C THR A 152 4.64 -9.98 26.15
N TYR A 153 3.34 -9.65 26.06
CA TYR A 153 2.82 -8.77 25.02
C TYR A 153 3.30 -7.32 25.15
N PHE A 154 3.73 -6.83 26.31
CA PHE A 154 4.27 -5.47 26.41
C PHE A 154 5.77 -5.39 26.08
N ILE A 155 6.46 -6.53 25.93
CA ILE A 155 7.87 -6.56 25.54
C ILE A 155 7.98 -6.06 24.09
N PRO A 156 8.73 -4.98 23.82
CA PRO A 156 8.95 -4.51 22.47
C PRO A 156 9.81 -5.53 21.71
N SER A 157 9.40 -5.86 20.49
CA SER A 157 10.16 -6.76 19.61
C SER A 157 10.25 -6.18 18.20
N PHE A 158 11.38 -6.43 17.53
CA PHE A 158 11.64 -5.94 16.18
C PHE A 158 10.56 -6.41 15.20
N SER A 159 10.21 -7.71 15.24
CA SER A 159 9.15 -8.32 14.43
C SER A 159 7.81 -7.62 14.59
N ARG A 160 7.50 -7.16 15.80
CA ARG A 160 6.25 -6.46 16.10
C ARG A 160 6.26 -5.02 15.65
N GLY A 161 7.38 -4.30 15.83
CA GLY A 161 7.53 -2.95 15.28
C GLY A 161 7.28 -2.95 13.78
N MET A 162 7.94 -3.86 13.05
CA MET A 162 7.73 -4.04 11.62
C MET A 162 6.31 -4.48 11.25
N ALA A 163 5.67 -5.34 12.06
CA ALA A 163 4.30 -5.78 11.80
C ALA A 163 3.30 -4.63 11.95
N LEU A 164 3.39 -3.84 13.02
CA LEU A 164 2.55 -2.66 13.26
C LEU A 164 2.72 -1.62 12.15
N GLU A 165 3.97 -1.38 11.73
CA GLU A 165 4.29 -0.50 10.62
C GLU A 165 3.61 -0.99 9.33
N LYS A 166 3.80 -2.26 8.96
CA LYS A 166 3.17 -2.86 7.78
C LYS A 166 1.64 -2.90 7.87
N GLU A 167 1.07 -3.07 9.05
CA GLU A 167 -0.37 -2.98 9.28
C GLU A 167 -0.89 -1.56 9.04
N SER A 168 -0.15 -0.53 9.48
CA SER A 168 -0.51 0.87 9.21
C SER A 168 -0.51 1.16 7.71
N ILE A 169 0.48 0.64 6.98
CA ILE A 169 0.57 0.72 5.52
C ILE A 169 -0.64 0.02 4.89
N ASN A 170 -0.95 -1.22 5.32
CA ASN A 170 -2.10 -1.95 4.80
C ASN A 170 -3.43 -1.23 5.10
N LYS A 171 -3.60 -0.61 6.27
CA LYS A 171 -4.77 0.23 6.59
C LYS A 171 -4.87 1.44 5.65
N ASN A 172 -3.75 2.12 5.38
CA ASN A 172 -3.70 3.23 4.44
C ASN A 172 -4.07 2.81 3.02
N ILE A 173 -3.52 1.69 2.53
CA ILE A 173 -3.86 1.12 1.22
C ILE A 173 -5.35 0.74 1.18
N LYS A 174 -5.87 0.09 2.22
CA LYS A 174 -7.29 -0.30 2.31
C LYS A 174 -8.25 0.88 2.27
N LYS A 175 -7.87 2.03 2.86
CA LYS A 175 -8.66 3.27 2.75
C LYS A 175 -8.79 3.72 1.30
N GLU A 176 -7.71 3.68 0.52
CA GLU A 176 -7.79 4.03 -0.91
C GLU A 176 -8.53 2.98 -1.74
N VAL A 177 -8.39 1.69 -1.40
CA VAL A 177 -9.19 0.62 -2.02
C VAL A 177 -10.69 0.81 -1.85
N SER A 178 -11.15 1.31 -0.69
CA SER A 178 -12.57 1.58 -0.46
C SER A 178 -13.10 2.67 -1.41
N LYS A 179 -12.33 3.75 -1.63
CA LYS A 179 -12.70 4.80 -2.58
C LYS A 179 -12.78 4.27 -4.01
N ILE A 180 -11.77 3.52 -4.44
CA ILE A 180 -11.75 2.84 -5.75
C ILE A 180 -12.97 1.91 -5.91
N LYS A 181 -13.46 1.27 -4.84
CA LYS A 181 -14.65 0.40 -4.88
C LYS A 181 -15.96 1.17 -4.97
N GLU A 182 -16.08 2.30 -4.29
CA GLU A 182 -17.29 3.15 -4.35
C GLU A 182 -17.45 3.69 -5.77
N GLU A 183 -16.39 4.27 -6.30
CA GLU A 183 -16.37 4.87 -7.64
C GLU A 183 -16.41 3.83 -8.75
N LYS A 184 -16.00 2.58 -8.50
CA LYS A 184 -16.19 1.48 -9.45
C LYS A 184 -17.60 1.44 -10.02
N LYS A 185 -18.63 1.74 -9.21
CA LYS A 185 -20.02 1.74 -9.66
C LYS A 185 -20.22 2.76 -10.78
N ASP A 186 -19.89 4.02 -10.52
CA ASP A 186 -20.02 5.13 -11.48
C ASP A 186 -19.21 4.86 -12.74
N ILE A 187 -17.98 4.40 -12.55
CA ILE A 187 -17.01 4.05 -13.57
C ILE A 187 -17.54 2.95 -14.52
N VAL A 188 -18.15 1.90 -13.97
CA VAL A 188 -18.66 0.73 -14.71
C VAL A 188 -20.06 0.99 -15.28
N GLU A 189 -20.85 1.85 -14.65
CA GLU A 189 -22.21 2.20 -15.07
C GLU A 189 -22.22 3.07 -16.34
N ASN A 190 -21.23 3.96 -16.48
CA ASN A 190 -21.04 4.78 -17.68
C ASN A 190 -20.62 3.96 -18.92
N ILE A 191 -20.16 2.71 -18.75
CA ILE A 191 -19.82 1.82 -19.87
C ILE A 191 -21.06 1.07 -20.34
N LYS A 192 -21.59 1.49 -21.50
CA LYS A 192 -22.75 0.85 -22.15
C LYS A 192 -22.39 -0.45 -22.88
N ASP A 193 -21.16 -0.57 -23.36
CA ASP A 193 -20.68 -1.76 -24.07
C ASP A 193 -20.39 -2.92 -23.09
N LYS A 194 -21.12 -4.04 -23.22
CA LYS A 194 -21.05 -5.17 -22.27
C LYS A 194 -19.65 -5.81 -22.20
N GLU A 195 -19.00 -5.99 -23.34
CA GLU A 195 -17.66 -6.60 -23.45
C GLU A 195 -16.62 -5.76 -22.70
N THR A 196 -16.55 -4.47 -23.03
CA THR A 196 -15.68 -3.49 -22.36
C THR A 196 -15.99 -3.41 -20.86
N LYS A 197 -17.27 -3.38 -20.49
CA LYS A 197 -17.72 -3.30 -19.09
C LYS A 197 -17.21 -4.49 -18.27
N GLU A 198 -17.22 -5.68 -18.84
CA GLU A 198 -16.75 -6.89 -18.18
C GLU A 198 -15.22 -6.92 -18.04
N GLU A 199 -14.48 -6.61 -19.11
CA GLU A 199 -13.00 -6.54 -19.08
C GLU A 199 -12.52 -5.54 -18.01
N VAL A 200 -13.13 -4.35 -18.00
CA VAL A 200 -12.80 -3.29 -17.05
C VAL A 200 -13.16 -3.68 -15.61
N SER A 201 -14.33 -4.28 -15.40
CA SER A 201 -14.73 -4.78 -14.08
C SER A 201 -13.77 -5.87 -13.56
N LYS A 202 -13.23 -6.73 -14.45
CA LYS A 202 -12.20 -7.73 -14.10
C LYS A 202 -10.90 -7.06 -13.65
N VAL A 203 -10.43 -6.03 -14.36
CA VAL A 203 -9.22 -5.27 -13.97
C VAL A 203 -9.39 -4.63 -12.59
N ILE A 204 -10.50 -3.92 -12.34
CA ILE A 204 -10.75 -3.29 -11.03
C ILE A 204 -10.90 -4.34 -9.92
N LYS A 205 -11.60 -5.45 -10.17
CA LYS A 205 -11.73 -6.55 -9.19
C LYS A 205 -10.36 -7.13 -8.83
N LYS A 206 -9.48 -7.34 -9.82
CA LYS A 206 -8.13 -7.84 -9.60
C LYS A 206 -7.30 -6.85 -8.80
N LEU A 207 -7.28 -5.57 -9.18
CA LEU A 207 -6.58 -4.53 -8.43
C LEU A 207 -7.01 -4.49 -6.96
N ASN A 208 -8.33 -4.46 -6.71
CA ASN A 208 -8.87 -4.45 -5.35
C ASN A 208 -8.42 -5.67 -4.53
N LYS A 209 -8.33 -6.85 -5.15
CA LYS A 209 -7.87 -8.08 -4.49
C LYS A 209 -6.39 -7.99 -4.12
N GLU A 210 -5.54 -7.52 -5.03
CA GLU A 210 -4.09 -7.39 -4.80
C GLU A 210 -3.77 -6.29 -3.77
N LEU A 211 -4.41 -5.13 -3.85
CA LEU A 211 -4.22 -4.03 -2.90
C LEU A 211 -4.66 -4.41 -1.47
N ASN A 212 -5.77 -5.15 -1.31
CA ASN A 212 -6.22 -5.60 0.02
C ASN A 212 -5.22 -6.54 0.73
N LYS A 213 -4.40 -7.27 -0.04
CA LYS A 213 -3.39 -8.21 0.45
C LYS A 213 -2.00 -7.59 0.62
N THR A 214 -1.83 -6.34 0.20
CA THR A 214 -0.52 -5.69 0.14
C THR A 214 -0.20 -4.93 1.42
N TYR A 215 1.05 -5.08 1.88
CA TYR A 215 1.59 -4.43 3.10
C TYR A 215 2.74 -3.47 2.81
N GLU A 216 2.96 -3.13 1.53
CA GLU A 216 4.07 -2.32 1.03
C GLU A 216 3.57 -1.32 -0.01
N TYR A 217 3.93 -0.04 0.14
CA TYR A 217 3.54 1.00 -0.81
C TYR A 217 4.05 0.71 -2.22
N ASP A 218 5.27 0.24 -2.39
CA ASP A 218 5.84 -0.05 -3.72
C ASP A 218 5.05 -1.12 -4.49
N LYS A 219 4.62 -2.18 -3.79
CA LYS A 219 3.77 -3.21 -4.39
C LYS A 219 2.40 -2.63 -4.76
N ALA A 220 1.82 -1.80 -3.90
CA ALA A 220 0.54 -1.16 -4.17
C ALA A 220 0.60 -0.24 -5.40
N LEU A 221 1.63 0.60 -5.48
CA LEU A 221 1.85 1.51 -6.61
C LEU A 221 2.10 0.74 -7.93
N LYS A 222 2.86 -0.36 -7.88
CA LYS A 222 3.07 -1.23 -9.05
C LYS A 222 1.76 -1.86 -9.54
N GLU A 223 0.90 -2.34 -8.64
CA GLU A 223 -0.38 -2.92 -9.04
C GLU A 223 -1.35 -1.87 -9.59
N ILE A 224 -1.34 -0.64 -9.04
CA ILE A 224 -2.09 0.49 -9.61
C ILE A 224 -1.59 0.81 -11.03
N ALA A 225 -0.27 0.93 -11.23
CA ALA A 225 0.30 1.20 -12.55
C ALA A 225 -0.06 0.12 -13.60
N LYS A 226 0.00 -1.17 -13.21
CA LYS A 226 -0.44 -2.28 -14.08
C LYS A 226 -1.92 -2.21 -14.43
N ALA A 227 -2.75 -1.73 -13.51
CA ALA A 227 -4.17 -1.55 -13.76
C ALA A 227 -4.41 -0.36 -14.71
N GLU A 228 -3.71 0.76 -14.51
CA GLU A 228 -3.73 1.91 -15.43
C GLU A 228 -3.36 1.50 -16.86
N GLU A 229 -2.25 0.76 -17.02
CA GLU A 229 -1.79 0.26 -18.32
C GLU A 229 -2.84 -0.63 -19.00
N LYS A 230 -3.44 -1.57 -18.26
CA LYS A 230 -4.49 -2.45 -18.80
C LYS A 230 -5.76 -1.69 -19.18
N LEU A 231 -6.14 -0.68 -18.41
CA LEU A 231 -7.29 0.16 -18.73
C LEU A 231 -7.02 1.02 -19.97
N ASN A 232 -5.81 1.55 -20.12
CA ASN A 232 -5.38 2.26 -21.32
C ASN A 232 -5.38 1.33 -22.55
N TYR A 233 -4.89 0.11 -22.42
CA TYR A 233 -4.96 -0.88 -23.49
C TYR A 233 -6.40 -1.20 -23.91
N ILE A 234 -7.32 -1.37 -22.95
CA ILE A 234 -8.76 -1.59 -23.25
C ILE A 234 -9.33 -0.36 -23.98
N LYS A 235 -8.96 0.85 -23.56
CA LYS A 235 -9.37 2.11 -24.21
C LYS A 235 -8.88 2.19 -25.65
N GLU A 236 -7.59 1.92 -25.88
CA GLU A 236 -6.98 1.92 -27.22
C GLU A 236 -7.58 0.84 -28.12
N LYS A 237 -7.75 -0.38 -27.61
CA LYS A 237 -8.43 -1.48 -28.32
C LYS A 237 -9.85 -1.09 -28.74
N LYS A 238 -10.62 -0.46 -27.84
CA LYS A 238 -11.98 0.03 -28.14
C LYS A 238 -11.95 1.14 -29.20
N TYR A 239 -11.02 2.08 -29.08
CA TYR A 239 -10.86 3.17 -30.03
C TYR A 239 -10.51 2.63 -31.43
N ASN A 240 -9.54 1.73 -31.54
CA ASN A 240 -9.15 1.12 -32.81
C ASN A 240 -10.29 0.30 -33.44
N LYS A 241 -11.04 -0.48 -32.63
CA LYS A 241 -12.25 -1.17 -33.08
C LYS A 241 -13.30 -0.20 -33.61
N ASN A 242 -13.43 0.99 -33.01
CA ASN A 242 -14.32 2.04 -33.50
C ASN A 242 -13.81 2.74 -34.77
N LEU A 243 -12.49 2.89 -34.96
CA LEU A 243 -11.91 3.39 -36.21
C LEU A 243 -12.18 2.43 -37.37
N GLN A 244 -11.95 1.13 -37.17
CA GLN A 244 -12.27 0.09 -38.15
C GLN A 244 -13.76 0.06 -38.50
N ARG A 245 -14.62 0.26 -37.50
CA ARG A 245 -16.06 0.44 -37.67
C ARG A 245 -16.41 1.67 -38.51
N VAL A 246 -15.73 2.80 -38.33
CA VAL A 246 -15.92 3.98 -39.20
C VAL A 246 -15.46 3.68 -40.62
N SER A 247 -14.35 2.96 -40.81
CA SER A 247 -13.93 2.53 -42.14
C SER A 247 -14.99 1.69 -42.86
N SER A 248 -15.63 0.75 -42.15
CA SER A 248 -16.66 -0.10 -42.77
C SER A 248 -17.93 0.66 -43.13
N LEU A 249 -18.18 1.84 -42.55
CA LEU A 249 -19.27 2.73 -42.96
C LEU A 249 -19.04 3.40 -44.32
N PHE A 250 -17.78 3.59 -44.72
CA PHE A 250 -17.43 4.22 -45.99
C PHE A 250 -17.55 3.29 -47.21
N LYS A 251 -17.92 2.03 -47.04
CA LYS A 251 -18.14 1.10 -48.16
C LYS A 251 -19.22 1.63 -49.13
N GLY A 252 -18.92 1.67 -50.42
CA GLY A 252 -19.78 2.20 -51.47
C GLY A 252 -19.84 3.72 -51.56
N THR A 253 -19.07 4.45 -50.73
CA THR A 253 -18.93 5.92 -50.77
C THR A 253 -17.67 6.34 -51.51
N ASP A 254 -17.58 7.61 -51.89
CA ASP A 254 -16.39 8.16 -52.53
C ASP A 254 -15.13 8.11 -51.63
N ILE A 255 -15.33 7.90 -50.33
CA ILE A 255 -14.26 7.83 -49.32
C ILE A 255 -13.66 6.41 -49.24
N GLU A 256 -14.30 5.37 -49.82
CA GLU A 256 -13.89 3.96 -49.66
C GLU A 256 -12.43 3.70 -50.06
N ASN A 257 -11.99 4.28 -51.17
CA ASN A 257 -10.66 4.03 -51.75
C ASN A 257 -9.62 5.10 -51.38
N THR A 258 -9.90 5.90 -50.35
CA THR A 258 -8.98 6.96 -49.90
C THR A 258 -7.91 6.41 -48.96
N ASP A 259 -6.75 7.09 -48.91
CA ASP A 259 -5.68 6.80 -47.96
C ASP A 259 -6.17 6.88 -46.49
N LEU A 260 -7.08 7.82 -46.21
CA LEU A 260 -7.76 7.91 -44.92
C LEU A 260 -8.46 6.60 -44.54
N ASN A 261 -9.23 6.02 -45.47
CA ASN A 261 -9.99 4.81 -45.18
C ASN A 261 -9.08 3.60 -44.93
N ASN A 262 -7.95 3.51 -45.64
CA ASN A 262 -6.96 2.47 -45.38
C ASN A 262 -6.31 2.64 -44.00
N LYS A 263 -5.90 3.86 -43.65
CA LYS A 263 -5.37 4.19 -42.31
C LYS A 263 -6.36 3.92 -41.17
N LEU A 264 -7.67 4.10 -41.43
CA LEU A 264 -8.73 3.74 -40.48
C LEU A 264 -8.86 2.22 -40.27
N LYS A 265 -8.66 1.40 -41.31
CA LYS A 265 -8.64 -0.08 -41.20
C LYS A 265 -7.47 -0.54 -40.35
N ASP A 266 -6.32 0.09 -40.54
CA ASP A 266 -5.09 -0.23 -39.83
C ASP A 266 -5.07 0.33 -38.39
N GLY A 267 -5.99 1.25 -38.07
CA GLY A 267 -6.07 1.88 -36.76
C GLY A 267 -4.97 2.93 -36.52
N ILE A 268 -4.32 3.41 -37.58
CA ILE A 268 -3.20 4.36 -37.53
C ILE A 268 -3.74 5.75 -37.87
N ILE A 269 -4.34 6.42 -36.89
CA ILE A 269 -4.93 7.75 -37.06
C ILE A 269 -4.42 8.70 -35.98
N ASP A 270 -3.83 9.82 -36.40
CA ASP A 270 -3.43 10.92 -35.55
C ASP A 270 -4.04 12.26 -36.04
N ASP A 271 -3.79 13.34 -35.30
CA ASP A 271 -4.35 14.65 -35.65
C ASP A 271 -3.73 15.28 -36.91
N SER A 272 -2.56 14.85 -37.33
CA SER A 272 -1.93 15.27 -38.60
C SER A 272 -2.63 14.64 -39.80
N ILE A 273 -2.81 13.31 -39.77
CA ILE A 273 -3.49 12.55 -40.82
C ILE A 273 -4.93 13.07 -41.02
N LEU A 274 -5.61 13.41 -39.93
CA LEU A 274 -6.97 13.99 -39.96
C LEU A 274 -7.02 15.43 -40.50
N LYS A 275 -5.92 16.18 -40.46
CA LYS A 275 -5.86 17.53 -41.05
C LYS A 275 -5.60 17.46 -42.55
N GLU A 276 -4.71 16.56 -42.97
CA GLU A 276 -4.33 16.38 -44.37
C GLU A 276 -5.44 15.71 -45.19
N ASN A 277 -6.18 14.77 -44.57
CA ASN A 277 -7.18 13.95 -45.27
C ASN A 277 -8.60 14.24 -44.76
N ASN A 278 -8.98 15.53 -44.75
CA ASN A 278 -10.32 15.93 -44.34
C ASN A 278 -11.23 16.13 -45.55
N PHE A 279 -12.20 15.24 -45.74
CA PHE A 279 -13.14 15.28 -46.86
C PHE A 279 -14.51 15.77 -46.39
N SER A 280 -15.15 16.63 -47.18
CA SER A 280 -16.56 16.97 -46.98
C SER A 280 -17.42 15.78 -47.43
N ILE A 281 -18.43 15.43 -46.65
CA ILE A 281 -19.29 14.26 -46.92
C ILE A 281 -20.53 14.73 -47.67
N SER A 282 -20.67 14.25 -48.91
CA SER A 282 -21.79 14.59 -49.79
C SER A 282 -23.14 14.09 -49.26
N LYS A 283 -24.26 14.65 -49.77
CA LYS A 283 -25.61 14.19 -49.40
C LYS A 283 -25.87 12.73 -49.82
N GLU A 284 -25.32 12.29 -50.96
CA GLU A 284 -25.35 10.89 -51.41
C GLU A 284 -24.60 9.98 -50.43
N ASP A 285 -23.37 10.35 -50.05
CA ASP A 285 -22.54 9.54 -49.14
C ASP A 285 -23.14 9.47 -47.74
N LYS A 286 -23.76 10.55 -47.25
CA LYS A 286 -24.48 10.53 -45.97
C LYS A 286 -25.60 9.48 -45.96
N LYS A 287 -26.35 9.34 -47.06
CA LYS A 287 -27.40 8.31 -47.18
C LYS A 287 -26.79 6.90 -47.13
N LYS A 288 -25.75 6.66 -47.94
CA LYS A 288 -25.04 5.36 -47.97
C LYS A 288 -24.43 4.99 -46.61
N ILE A 289 -23.81 5.95 -45.91
CA ILE A 289 -23.27 5.76 -44.56
C ILE A 289 -24.40 5.40 -43.58
N LEU A 290 -25.54 6.09 -43.65
CA LEU A 290 -26.70 5.81 -42.81
C LEU A 290 -27.28 4.41 -43.07
N ASP A 291 -27.33 3.99 -44.32
CA ASP A 291 -27.77 2.65 -44.72
C ASP A 291 -26.79 1.59 -44.23
N ASN A 292 -25.48 1.80 -44.39
CA ASN A 292 -24.45 0.92 -43.83
C ASN A 292 -24.54 0.81 -42.30
N LEU A 293 -24.81 1.92 -41.61
CA LEU A 293 -25.00 1.96 -40.15
C LEU A 293 -26.23 1.14 -39.70
N LYS A 294 -27.32 1.16 -40.47
CA LYS A 294 -28.55 0.42 -40.18
C LYS A 294 -28.44 -1.07 -40.55
N SER A 295 -27.80 -1.37 -41.67
CA SER A 295 -27.82 -2.70 -42.31
C SER A 295 -26.75 -3.65 -41.77
N ASN A 296 -25.61 -3.12 -41.30
CA ASN A 296 -24.50 -3.96 -40.85
C ASN A 296 -24.72 -4.46 -39.41
N LYS A 297 -24.74 -5.80 -39.25
CA LYS A 297 -24.91 -6.51 -37.98
C LYS A 297 -23.83 -6.17 -36.95
N GLU A 298 -22.62 -5.79 -37.38
CA GLU A 298 -21.52 -5.39 -36.50
C GLU A 298 -21.86 -4.18 -35.61
N PHE A 299 -22.75 -3.31 -36.07
CA PHE A 299 -23.16 -2.12 -35.33
C PHE A 299 -24.36 -2.36 -34.40
N SER A 300 -25.08 -3.48 -34.55
CA SER A 300 -26.25 -3.80 -33.71
C SER A 300 -25.89 -3.98 -32.23
N SER A 301 -24.64 -4.34 -31.95
CA SER A 301 -24.12 -4.50 -30.58
C SER A 301 -23.55 -3.21 -29.98
N SER A 302 -23.40 -2.13 -30.75
CA SER A 302 -22.72 -0.89 -30.34
C SER A 302 -23.65 0.32 -30.40
N LYS A 303 -24.69 0.33 -29.55
CA LYS A 303 -25.72 1.39 -29.49
C LYS A 303 -25.12 2.80 -29.33
N GLU A 304 -24.15 2.95 -28.44
CA GLU A 304 -23.46 4.24 -28.20
C GLU A 304 -22.72 4.76 -29.44
N PHE A 305 -22.06 3.87 -30.20
CA PHE A 305 -21.40 4.23 -31.46
C PHE A 305 -22.42 4.67 -32.50
N LYS A 306 -23.54 3.92 -32.64
CA LYS A 306 -24.64 4.28 -33.55
C LYS A 306 -25.23 5.66 -33.24
N ASP A 307 -25.59 5.89 -31.98
CA ASP A 307 -26.22 7.15 -31.55
C ASP A 307 -25.31 8.36 -31.82
N LYS A 308 -24.01 8.23 -31.55
CA LYS A 308 -23.02 9.31 -31.79
C LYS A 308 -22.84 9.59 -33.28
N ILE A 309 -22.66 8.56 -34.10
CA ILE A 309 -22.50 8.71 -35.55
C ILE A 309 -23.79 9.26 -36.19
N GLN A 310 -24.96 8.79 -35.76
CA GLN A 310 -26.25 9.28 -36.27
C GLN A 310 -26.50 10.76 -35.92
N LYS A 311 -26.11 11.19 -34.71
CA LYS A 311 -26.15 12.60 -34.31
C LYS A 311 -25.26 13.47 -35.18
N GLU A 312 -24.06 13.00 -35.50
CA GLU A 312 -23.11 13.73 -36.32
C GLU A 312 -23.56 13.80 -37.80
N LEU A 313 -24.13 12.71 -38.32
CA LEU A 313 -24.75 12.66 -39.66
C LEU A 313 -25.94 13.61 -39.85
N SER A 314 -26.54 14.11 -38.76
CA SER A 314 -27.66 15.07 -38.82
C SER A 314 -27.20 16.51 -39.09
N LYS A 315 -25.90 16.80 -39.08
CA LYS A 315 -25.34 18.12 -39.38
C LYS A 315 -25.35 18.39 -40.88
N GLU A 316 -25.67 19.62 -41.29
CA GLU A 316 -25.69 20.03 -42.70
C GLU A 316 -24.29 19.96 -43.32
N ASP A 317 -23.29 20.56 -42.67
CA ASP A 317 -21.88 20.43 -43.03
C ASP A 317 -21.23 19.38 -42.15
N LEU A 318 -20.69 18.33 -42.78
CA LEU A 318 -20.05 17.22 -42.09
C LEU A 318 -18.77 16.85 -42.80
N THR A 319 -17.69 16.73 -42.05
CA THR A 319 -16.42 16.25 -42.57
C THR A 319 -16.03 14.89 -41.99
N THR A 320 -15.13 14.16 -42.67
CA THR A 320 -14.59 12.89 -42.17
C THR A 320 -13.89 13.06 -40.82
N LYS A 321 -13.24 14.21 -40.59
CA LYS A 321 -12.65 14.57 -39.30
C LYS A 321 -13.69 14.71 -38.19
N ASP A 322 -14.87 15.23 -38.48
CA ASP A 322 -15.93 15.39 -37.48
C ASP A 322 -16.49 14.03 -37.04
N LEU A 323 -16.71 13.11 -37.98
CA LEU A 323 -17.06 11.73 -37.67
C LEU A 323 -16.00 11.04 -36.81
N ILE A 324 -14.72 11.15 -37.19
CA ILE A 324 -13.61 10.51 -36.46
C ILE A 324 -13.40 11.19 -35.09
N LYS A 325 -13.59 12.51 -34.98
CA LYS A 325 -13.54 13.21 -33.69
C LYS A 325 -14.70 12.85 -32.77
N SER A 326 -15.90 12.62 -33.31
CA SER A 326 -17.06 12.21 -32.52
C SER A 326 -16.83 10.88 -31.78
N ILE A 327 -16.00 9.99 -32.35
CA ILE A 327 -15.59 8.74 -31.71
C ILE A 327 -14.28 8.87 -30.90
N LYS A 328 -13.43 9.87 -31.20
CA LYS A 328 -12.20 10.21 -30.44
C LYS A 328 -12.49 10.94 -29.12
N ASN A 329 -13.59 11.70 -29.04
CA ASN A 329 -14.05 12.38 -27.82
C ASN A 329 -14.50 11.43 -26.70
N GLN A 330 -14.31 10.11 -26.85
CA GLN A 330 -14.17 9.19 -25.72
C GLN A 330 -12.98 9.50 -24.79
N LYS A 331 -12.16 10.51 -25.10
CA LYS A 331 -11.10 10.99 -24.20
C LYS A 331 -11.63 11.53 -22.86
N ASP A 332 -12.84 12.10 -22.81
CA ASP A 332 -13.35 12.80 -21.61
C ASP A 332 -14.28 11.98 -20.72
N GLU A 333 -14.75 10.80 -21.14
CA GLU A 333 -15.68 9.97 -20.34
C GLU A 333 -14.99 8.90 -19.48
N ILE A 334 -13.66 8.80 -19.53
CA ILE A 334 -12.92 7.81 -18.75
C ILE A 334 -12.37 8.50 -17.49
N LYS A 335 -13.27 8.77 -16.54
CA LYS A 335 -12.98 9.16 -15.14
C LYS A 335 -12.08 8.15 -14.38
N PHE A 336 -11.63 7.07 -15.01
CA PHE A 336 -10.71 6.10 -14.42
C PHE A 336 -9.33 6.69 -14.16
N ALA A 337 -8.84 7.59 -15.02
CA ALA A 337 -7.46 8.04 -14.91
C ALA A 337 -7.25 9.00 -13.74
N SER A 338 -8.21 9.88 -13.46
CA SER A 338 -8.08 10.86 -12.39
C SER A 338 -8.04 10.21 -11.01
N GLU A 339 -8.86 9.20 -10.75
CA GLU A 339 -8.94 8.62 -9.40
C GLU A 339 -7.86 7.60 -9.10
N PHE A 340 -7.43 6.84 -10.11
CA PHE A 340 -6.25 5.99 -10.00
C PHE A 340 -5.01 6.84 -9.79
N ARG A 341 -4.90 7.97 -10.49
CA ARG A 341 -3.85 8.97 -10.31
C ARG A 341 -3.92 9.61 -8.92
N ASN A 342 -5.08 10.06 -8.45
CA ASN A 342 -5.28 10.59 -7.10
C ASN A 342 -4.88 9.57 -6.03
N SER A 343 -5.26 8.30 -6.20
CA SER A 343 -4.91 7.21 -5.29
C SER A 343 -3.40 6.94 -5.29
N LYS A 344 -2.78 6.99 -6.48
CA LYS A 344 -1.34 6.83 -6.66
C LYS A 344 -0.55 8.00 -6.04
N GLU A 345 -0.99 9.23 -6.24
CA GLU A 345 -0.44 10.45 -5.62
C GLU A 345 -0.57 10.40 -4.09
N LYS A 346 -1.72 10.02 -3.55
CA LYS A 346 -1.89 9.85 -2.08
C LYS A 346 -1.01 8.75 -1.51
N LEU A 347 -0.84 7.63 -2.21
CA LEU A 347 0.01 6.53 -1.75
C LEU A 347 1.50 6.83 -1.91
N THR A 348 1.90 7.61 -2.91
CA THR A 348 3.28 8.11 -3.06
C THR A 348 3.58 9.13 -1.98
N ALA A 349 2.73 10.12 -1.76
CA ALA A 349 2.87 11.09 -0.66
C ALA A 349 3.04 10.39 0.71
N LYS A 350 2.21 9.40 1.02
CA LYS A 350 2.35 8.61 2.27
C LYS A 350 3.61 7.76 2.33
N LYS A 351 4.08 7.27 1.18
CA LYS A 351 5.36 6.55 1.11
C LYS A 351 6.52 7.50 1.39
N ASP A 352 6.46 8.70 0.84
CA ASP A 352 7.52 9.70 0.98
C ASP A 352 7.54 10.27 2.40
N GLU A 353 6.40 10.62 2.97
CA GLU A 353 6.24 10.99 4.39
C GLU A 353 6.90 9.96 5.31
N LYS A 354 6.65 8.68 5.07
CA LYS A 354 7.29 7.59 5.80
C LYS A 354 8.82 7.52 5.59
N ASN A 355 9.30 7.76 4.38
CA ASN A 355 10.75 7.78 4.11
C ASN A 355 11.44 8.96 4.84
N PHE A 356 10.71 10.05 5.11
CA PHE A 356 11.20 11.13 5.95
C PHE A 356 11.23 10.75 7.44
N GLU A 357 10.22 10.01 7.93
CA GLU A 357 10.18 9.52 9.32
C GLU A 357 11.21 8.43 9.64
N ASN A 358 11.47 7.50 8.70
CA ASN A 358 12.41 6.40 8.91
C ASN A 358 13.85 6.77 8.50
N GLY A 359 14.62 7.35 9.43
CA GLY A 359 16.07 7.12 9.51
C GLY A 359 17.02 8.06 8.74
N GLN A 360 16.52 9.06 8.00
CA GLN A 360 17.35 10.15 7.45
C GLN A 360 16.80 11.56 7.70
N GLY A 361 15.51 11.72 8.05
CA GLY A 361 14.89 13.02 8.31
C GLY A 361 15.43 13.73 9.55
N ASP A 362 15.81 13.01 10.60
CA ASP A 362 16.37 13.59 11.82
C ASP A 362 17.76 14.21 11.63
N LYS A 363 18.47 13.85 10.55
CA LYS A 363 19.71 14.54 10.16
C LYS A 363 19.42 15.76 9.29
N LYS A 364 18.47 15.66 8.36
CA LYS A 364 18.11 16.77 7.46
C LYS A 364 17.36 17.92 8.16
N SER A 365 16.56 17.66 9.19
CA SER A 365 15.84 18.73 9.91
C SER A 365 16.72 19.50 10.89
N LYS A 366 17.74 18.84 11.46
CA LYS A 366 18.76 19.51 12.29
C LYS A 366 19.67 20.41 11.46
N ASP A 367 20.04 19.98 10.26
CA ASP A 367 20.83 20.81 9.31
C ASP A 367 20.05 22.02 8.76
N PHE A 368 18.71 22.00 8.79
CA PHE A 368 17.89 23.14 8.37
C PHE A 368 17.54 24.12 9.49
N SER A 369 17.58 23.68 10.76
CA SER A 369 17.22 24.50 11.93
C SER A 369 18.43 25.17 12.60
N MET A 370 19.64 24.65 12.39
CA MET A 370 20.88 25.35 12.70
C MET A 370 21.43 25.96 11.41
N GLY A 371 21.28 27.28 11.25
CA GLY A 371 21.89 28.05 10.16
C GLY A 371 23.41 28.14 10.27
N GLU A 372 24.10 27.01 10.42
CA GLU A 372 25.56 26.94 10.37
C GLU A 372 25.98 26.76 8.91
N LYS A 373 26.68 27.78 8.41
CA LYS A 373 27.47 27.70 7.17
C LYS A 373 28.61 26.73 7.41
N GLU A 374 28.46 25.46 7.03
CA GLU A 374 29.63 24.61 6.81
C GLU A 374 29.60 23.84 5.48
N SER A 375 30.73 24.01 4.81
CA SER A 375 31.13 23.53 3.51
C SER A 375 31.59 22.08 3.57
N SER A 376 30.68 21.15 3.31
CA SER A 376 31.05 19.79 2.87
C SER A 376 29.88 19.05 2.25
N HIS A 377 29.51 19.40 1.01
CA HIS A 377 28.68 18.53 0.18
C HIS A 377 29.57 17.49 -0.52
N LYS A 378 29.64 16.29 0.05
CA LYS A 378 30.15 15.10 -0.63
C LYS A 378 29.21 13.92 -0.34
N TYR A 379 28.06 13.91 -1.00
CA TYR A 379 27.22 12.72 -1.12
C TYR A 379 26.82 12.54 -2.59
N GLY A 380 27.59 11.69 -3.28
CA GLY A 380 27.09 10.93 -4.41
C GLY A 380 26.36 9.70 -3.89
N GLU A 381 25.20 9.41 -4.47
CA GLU A 381 24.42 8.21 -4.19
C GLU A 381 25.21 6.95 -4.55
N SER A 382 25.64 6.18 -3.55
CA SER A 382 26.03 4.78 -3.76
C SER A 382 24.79 3.91 -3.75
N SER A 383 24.16 3.77 -4.91
CA SER A 383 23.22 2.69 -5.22
C SER A 383 24.01 1.38 -5.32
N LYS A 384 23.81 0.48 -4.36
CA LYS A 384 24.21 -0.92 -4.50
C LYS A 384 23.20 -1.60 -5.43
N ASN A 385 23.56 -1.72 -6.70
CA ASN A 385 23.00 -2.75 -7.57
C ASN A 385 24.16 -3.56 -8.16
N GLY A 386 24.12 -4.87 -7.94
CA GLY A 386 25.18 -5.80 -8.32
C GLY A 386 25.17 -6.12 -9.81
N GLY A 387 26.37 -6.34 -10.35
CA GLY A 387 26.62 -7.02 -11.62
C GLY A 387 26.74 -6.10 -12.82
N ILE A 388 27.97 -5.65 -13.11
CA ILE A 388 28.70 -5.79 -14.38
C ILE A 388 30.11 -5.23 -14.15
N GLN A 389 31.09 -6.02 -14.55
CA GLN A 389 32.51 -5.83 -14.34
C GLN A 389 33.10 -5.21 -15.62
N GLU A 390 33.32 -3.89 -15.65
CA GLU A 390 34.18 -3.25 -16.65
C GLU A 390 35.13 -2.26 -15.98
N LYS A 391 36.42 -2.56 -16.16
CA LYS A 391 37.57 -1.73 -15.76
C LYS A 391 37.59 -0.46 -16.59
N ILE A 392 37.42 0.70 -15.94
CA ILE A 392 37.98 1.96 -16.41
C ILE A 392 38.85 2.52 -15.29
N LYS A 393 40.17 2.47 -15.51
CA LYS A 393 41.19 3.11 -14.66
C LYS A 393 41.03 4.63 -14.78
N GLY A 394 40.64 5.27 -13.69
CA GLY A 394 40.80 6.71 -13.47
C GLY A 394 41.60 6.90 -12.19
N GLU A 395 42.79 7.49 -12.31
CA GLU A 395 43.64 7.87 -11.18
C GLU A 395 42.97 8.97 -10.35
N GLY A 396 42.90 8.75 -9.03
CA GLY A 396 42.28 9.71 -8.12
C GLY A 396 42.20 9.22 -6.67
N ASN A 397 43.35 9.28 -5.98
CA ASN A 397 43.55 9.24 -4.52
C ASN A 397 42.98 8.08 -3.70
N SER A 398 43.78 7.02 -3.60
CA SER A 398 43.90 6.20 -2.38
C SER A 398 44.51 7.04 -1.26
N LYS A 399 43.80 7.17 -0.13
CA LYS A 399 44.36 7.67 1.14
C LYS A 399 45.49 6.75 1.60
N SER A 400 46.73 7.23 1.50
CA SER A 400 47.80 6.85 2.41
C SER A 400 47.89 7.92 3.49
N GLU A 401 47.87 7.48 4.74
CA GLU A 401 48.16 8.30 5.91
C GLU A 401 49.66 8.61 5.92
N ASP A 402 50.02 9.85 5.60
CA ASP A 402 51.31 10.41 5.98
C ASP A 402 51.09 11.81 6.56
N ASN A 403 51.37 11.91 7.86
CA ASN A 403 51.31 13.13 8.65
C ASN A 403 52.55 13.98 8.38
N ASN A 404 52.44 14.98 7.51
CA ASN A 404 53.13 16.28 7.62
C ASN A 404 52.86 17.17 6.40
N VAL A 405 51.70 17.82 6.33
CA VAL A 405 51.53 19.04 5.54
C VAL A 405 50.62 20.03 6.27
N ILE A 406 51.14 21.24 6.41
CA ILE A 406 50.58 22.42 7.06
C ILE A 406 49.41 22.96 6.24
N GLY A 407 48.22 23.05 6.85
CA GLY A 407 47.03 23.67 6.25
C GLY A 407 45.71 23.13 6.79
N GLY A 408 45.54 23.08 8.12
CA GLY A 408 44.32 22.61 8.77
C GLY A 408 44.26 23.02 10.24
N SER A 409 43.42 24.03 10.51
CA SER A 409 42.95 24.62 11.76
C SER A 409 43.30 23.97 13.10
N LYS A 410 43.78 24.80 14.04
CA LYS A 410 43.38 24.71 15.45
C LYS A 410 43.03 26.12 15.95
N THR A 411 41.76 26.50 15.86
CA THR A 411 41.22 27.58 16.67
C THR A 411 40.38 26.97 17.78
N GLY A 412 41.07 26.52 18.82
CA GLY A 412 40.50 26.43 20.16
C GLY A 412 40.62 27.80 20.82
N ASN A 413 39.56 28.22 21.50
CA ASN A 413 39.45 29.47 22.26
C ASN A 413 40.76 29.86 22.96
N ASN A 414 41.41 30.94 22.51
CA ASN A 414 42.19 31.82 23.37
C ASN A 414 42.43 33.19 22.72
N LYS A 415 42.51 34.17 23.62
CA LYS A 415 42.60 35.62 23.39
C LYS A 415 43.86 36.04 22.61
N GLU A 416 43.68 37.15 21.88
CA GLU A 416 44.70 38.14 21.52
C GLU A 416 45.95 37.67 20.76
N VAL A 417 45.86 37.65 19.41
CA VAL A 417 46.94 38.14 18.55
C VAL A 417 46.31 38.84 17.33
N LYS A 418 46.49 40.16 17.23
CA LYS A 418 46.24 40.92 16.01
C LYS A 418 47.43 40.71 15.06
N GLU A 419 47.27 39.87 14.05
CA GLU A 419 48.20 39.84 12.92
C GLU A 419 47.45 40.03 11.60
N SER A 420 47.93 41.03 10.88
CA SER A 420 47.40 41.58 9.64
C SER A 420 47.31 40.50 8.56
N ALA A 421 46.09 40.13 8.16
CA ALA A 421 45.87 39.28 7.00
C ALA A 421 46.39 39.99 5.74
N ASN A 422 47.48 39.48 5.16
CA ASN A 422 47.91 39.88 3.82
C ASN A 422 46.87 39.42 2.81
N ASN A 423 46.21 40.38 2.15
CA ASN A 423 45.33 40.15 1.02
C ASN A 423 46.13 39.60 -0.17
N GLY A 424 46.11 38.27 -0.35
CA GLY A 424 46.52 37.65 -1.60
C GLY A 424 45.45 37.85 -2.66
N THR A 425 45.58 38.87 -3.50
CA THR A 425 44.73 39.02 -4.69
C THR A 425 45.14 38.00 -5.74
N ILE A 426 44.29 37.01 -6.02
CA ILE A 426 44.41 36.18 -7.23
C ILE A 426 43.92 37.05 -8.39
N GLY A 427 44.86 37.61 -9.16
CA GLY A 427 44.54 38.32 -10.40
C GLY A 427 43.99 37.34 -11.42
N ARG A 428 42.74 37.54 -11.86
CA ARG A 428 42.24 36.94 -13.12
C ARG A 428 42.85 37.74 -14.27
N TYR A 429 43.64 37.08 -15.11
CA TYR A 429 44.11 37.66 -16.35
C TYR A 429 43.31 37.07 -17.51
N ASP A 430 42.59 37.92 -18.24
CA ASP A 430 41.74 37.53 -19.37
C ASP A 430 42.50 37.45 -20.71
N LYS A 431 43.83 37.31 -20.69
CA LYS A 431 44.64 37.18 -21.90
C LYS A 431 45.43 35.87 -21.91
N GLU A 432 45.40 35.19 -23.05
CA GLU A 432 46.13 33.95 -23.29
C GLU A 432 47.65 34.17 -23.22
N THR A 433 48.32 33.37 -22.39
CA THR A 433 49.78 33.33 -22.35
C THR A 433 50.28 32.57 -23.58
N LYS A 434 51.03 33.25 -24.46
CA LYS A 434 51.63 32.62 -25.64
C LYS A 434 52.64 31.53 -25.25
N GLN A 435 52.71 30.49 -26.08
CA GLN A 435 53.62 29.36 -25.97
C GLN A 435 55.09 29.83 -25.89
N GLY A 436 55.81 29.43 -24.84
CA GLY A 436 57.22 29.77 -24.61
C GLY A 436 57.49 30.87 -23.58
N ALA A 437 56.48 31.44 -22.92
CA ALA A 437 56.70 32.40 -21.85
C ALA A 437 57.23 31.73 -20.57
N LYS A 438 58.48 32.01 -20.20
CA LYS A 438 59.08 31.64 -18.91
C LYS A 438 58.37 32.39 -17.80
N GLY A 439 57.57 31.68 -17.01
CA GLY A 439 56.94 32.20 -15.81
C GLY A 439 57.68 31.73 -14.57
N ASN A 440 58.17 32.67 -13.76
CA ASN A 440 58.68 32.34 -12.43
C ASN A 440 57.52 31.89 -11.54
N ILE A 441 57.39 30.59 -11.31
CA ILE A 441 56.50 30.07 -10.27
C ILE A 441 57.29 30.14 -8.96
N SER A 442 57.00 31.14 -8.14
CA SER A 442 57.59 31.24 -6.81
C SER A 442 56.95 30.21 -5.88
N ASN A 443 57.52 29.00 -5.84
CA ASN A 443 57.23 28.07 -4.75
C ASN A 443 57.96 28.56 -3.50
N LEU A 444 57.27 29.35 -2.68
CA LEU A 444 57.71 29.76 -1.34
C LEU A 444 57.79 28.53 -0.42
N LYS A 445 58.87 27.76 -0.49
CA LYS A 445 59.33 26.91 0.62
C LYS A 445 60.37 27.68 1.41
N SER A 446 59.90 28.58 2.27
CA SER A 446 60.76 29.28 3.20
C SER A 446 61.05 28.34 4.39
N LYS A 447 62.33 28.04 4.66
CA LYS A 447 62.74 27.41 5.92
C LYS A 447 63.17 28.50 6.89
N VAL A 448 62.65 28.43 8.12
CA VAL A 448 63.02 29.29 9.24
C VAL A 448 64.29 28.73 9.85
N ASN A 449 65.33 29.55 10.01
CA ASN A 449 66.52 29.14 10.76
C ASN A 449 66.24 29.23 12.28
N LYS A 450 67.15 28.72 13.12
CA LYS A 450 66.95 28.64 14.58
C LYS A 450 66.78 29.99 15.28
N GLU A 451 66.93 31.10 14.57
CA GLU A 451 66.76 32.48 15.04
C GLU A 451 65.52 33.18 14.47
N GLY A 452 64.68 32.47 13.70
CA GLY A 452 63.38 33.00 13.25
C GLY A 452 63.39 33.79 11.94
N LYS A 453 64.50 33.86 11.19
CA LYS A 453 64.54 34.55 9.87
C LYS A 453 64.35 33.59 8.70
N LEU A 454 63.51 34.00 7.74
CA LEU A 454 63.16 33.27 6.52
C LEU A 454 64.10 33.66 5.38
N THR A 455 64.75 32.70 4.73
CA THR A 455 65.48 32.92 3.47
C THR A 455 64.86 32.13 2.32
N ASN A 456 64.57 32.80 1.20
CA ASN A 456 64.00 32.20 -0.01
C ASN A 456 65.09 31.60 -0.89
N LYS A 457 64.95 30.32 -1.27
CA LYS A 457 65.82 29.68 -2.29
C LYS A 457 65.08 29.66 -3.62
N SER A 458 65.69 30.21 -4.67
CA SER A 458 65.09 30.36 -6.00
C SER A 458 65.49 29.24 -6.97
N ILE A 459 64.48 28.80 -7.73
CA ILE A 459 64.48 28.18 -9.08
C ILE A 459 64.77 26.67 -9.20
N GLU A 460 63.80 25.96 -9.78
CA GLU A 460 64.00 25.10 -10.96
C GLU A 460 62.75 25.20 -11.85
N GLU A 461 62.94 25.57 -13.14
CA GLU A 461 61.86 25.68 -14.14
C GLU A 461 61.34 24.27 -14.47
N VAL A 462 60.02 24.05 -14.32
CA VAL A 462 59.37 22.80 -14.76
C VAL A 462 58.39 23.12 -15.87
N THR A 463 58.61 22.53 -17.04
CA THR A 463 57.72 22.58 -18.20
C THR A 463 56.55 21.64 -17.97
N GLY A 464 55.33 22.17 -17.83
CA GLY A 464 54.10 21.38 -17.77
C GLY A 464 53.47 21.21 -19.16
N GLU A 465 53.00 20.00 -19.48
CA GLU A 465 52.17 19.74 -20.67
C GLU A 465 50.75 20.29 -20.48
N ILE A 466 50.21 20.88 -21.55
CA ILE A 466 48.89 21.50 -21.56
C ILE A 466 47.82 20.41 -21.69
N GLY A 467 46.93 20.31 -20.72
CA GLY A 467 45.69 19.53 -20.85
C GLY A 467 44.73 20.18 -21.85
N GLU A 468 44.17 19.38 -22.75
CA GLU A 468 43.22 19.86 -23.77
C GLU A 468 41.97 20.49 -23.15
N ARG A 469 41.63 21.70 -23.59
CA ARG A 469 40.34 22.34 -23.30
C ARG A 469 39.25 21.65 -24.14
N GLN A 470 38.60 20.64 -23.57
CA GLN A 470 37.33 20.18 -24.12
C GLN A 470 36.25 21.22 -23.85
N TYR A 471 35.70 21.81 -24.91
CA TYR A 471 34.60 22.76 -24.81
C TYR A 471 33.34 22.04 -24.32
N MET A 472 33.03 22.17 -23.02
CA MET A 472 31.93 21.47 -22.33
C MET A 472 30.55 22.05 -22.68
N LYS A 473 30.34 22.55 -23.90
CA LYS A 473 29.04 23.11 -24.32
C LYS A 473 27.94 22.06 -24.29
N ASN A 474 28.25 20.84 -24.74
CA ASN A 474 27.31 19.73 -24.74
C ASN A 474 27.02 19.22 -23.32
N LYS A 475 28.04 19.08 -22.47
CA LYS A 475 27.85 18.71 -21.05
C LYS A 475 27.09 19.78 -20.26
N TRP A 476 27.28 21.07 -20.58
CA TRP A 476 26.50 22.15 -19.99
C TRP A 476 25.04 22.13 -20.43
N LEU A 477 24.77 21.86 -21.72
CA LEU A 477 23.41 21.64 -22.22
C LEU A 477 22.76 20.42 -21.57
N GLU A 478 23.52 19.35 -21.37
CA GLU A 478 23.09 18.15 -20.65
C GLU A 478 22.80 18.44 -19.18
N TYR A 479 23.63 19.24 -18.51
CA TYR A 479 23.42 19.66 -17.13
C TYR A 479 22.22 20.60 -16.99
N LYS A 480 21.98 21.48 -17.97
CA LYS A 480 20.78 22.32 -18.02
C LYS A 480 19.52 21.48 -18.23
N LYS A 481 19.59 20.44 -19.07
CA LYS A 481 18.49 19.49 -19.29
C LYS A 481 18.22 18.66 -18.04
N GLN A 482 19.26 18.11 -17.42
CA GLN A 482 19.16 17.29 -16.19
C GLN A 482 18.78 18.12 -14.96
N GLY A 483 19.22 19.38 -14.87
CA GLY A 483 18.83 20.31 -13.81
C GLY A 483 17.35 20.69 -13.90
N MET A 484 16.83 20.88 -15.11
CA MET A 484 15.39 21.07 -15.34
C MET A 484 14.59 19.79 -15.05
N ASP A 485 15.11 18.61 -15.41
CA ASP A 485 14.50 17.32 -15.04
C ASP A 485 14.48 17.09 -13.52
N TYR A 486 15.42 17.68 -12.77
CA TYR A 486 15.46 17.62 -11.30
C TYR A 486 14.41 18.53 -10.66
N ILE A 487 14.15 19.70 -11.25
CA ILE A 487 13.08 20.62 -10.83
C ILE A 487 11.70 20.05 -11.17
N LEU A 488 11.56 19.43 -12.34
CA LEU A 488 10.31 18.77 -12.79
C LEU A 488 9.99 17.48 -12.01
N LYS A 489 10.94 16.95 -11.23
CA LYS A 489 10.77 15.76 -10.39
C LYS A 489 10.10 16.05 -9.04
N TYR A 490 10.10 17.30 -8.61
CA TYR A 490 9.34 17.74 -7.43
C TYR A 490 8.08 18.45 -7.91
N GLU A 491 6.90 17.96 -7.54
CA GLU A 491 5.65 18.70 -7.74
C GLU A 491 5.69 19.93 -6.82
N ILE A 492 6.10 21.07 -7.37
CA ILE A 492 5.93 22.36 -6.72
C ILE A 492 4.41 22.59 -6.65
N PRO A 493 3.82 22.82 -5.46
CA PRO A 493 2.43 23.23 -5.34
C PRO A 493 2.16 24.42 -6.27
N ILE A 494 1.06 24.41 -7.02
CA ILE A 494 0.76 25.40 -8.08
C ILE A 494 0.82 26.85 -7.53
N ASP A 495 0.53 27.05 -6.25
CA ASP A 495 0.62 28.33 -5.54
C ASP A 495 2.05 28.85 -5.27
N LYS A 496 3.08 28.03 -5.55
CA LYS A 496 4.50 28.33 -5.31
C LYS A 496 5.34 28.34 -6.59
N GLU A 497 4.76 27.95 -7.73
CA GLU A 497 5.47 27.81 -9.00
C GLU A 497 6.01 29.16 -9.50
N ASP A 498 5.22 30.22 -9.36
CA ASP A 498 5.61 31.57 -9.78
C ASP A 498 6.81 32.12 -8.99
N ILE A 499 6.90 31.83 -7.69
CA ILE A 499 8.00 32.28 -6.82
C ILE A 499 9.31 31.60 -7.23
N VAL A 500 9.24 30.31 -7.56
CA VAL A 500 10.41 29.54 -8.01
C VAL A 500 10.88 30.03 -9.38
N ILE A 501 9.94 30.27 -10.30
CA ILE A 501 10.23 30.82 -11.63
C ILE A 501 10.86 32.22 -11.52
N GLU A 502 10.36 33.08 -10.64
CA GLU A 502 10.85 34.44 -10.42
C GLU A 502 12.27 34.45 -9.82
N TYR A 503 12.53 33.61 -8.82
CA TYR A 503 13.87 33.44 -8.23
C TYR A 503 14.92 33.02 -9.26
N PHE A 504 14.60 32.07 -10.16
CA PHE A 504 15.53 31.63 -11.20
C PHE A 504 15.69 32.64 -12.34
N LYS A 505 14.68 33.48 -12.60
CA LYS A 505 14.80 34.61 -13.53
C LYS A 505 15.74 35.69 -12.98
N GLU A 506 15.64 36.04 -11.69
CA GLU A 506 16.56 36.99 -11.06
C GLU A 506 18.01 36.49 -11.07
N LEU A 507 18.22 35.20 -10.81
CA LEU A 507 19.55 34.57 -10.83
C LEU A 507 20.21 34.59 -12.22
N ASN A 508 19.42 34.46 -13.29
CA ASN A 508 19.93 34.57 -14.65
C ASN A 508 20.19 36.02 -15.08
N ASN A 509 19.38 36.99 -14.60
CA ASN A 509 19.56 38.40 -14.95
C ASN A 509 20.73 39.08 -14.22
N ARG A 510 21.19 38.55 -13.07
CA ARG A 510 22.39 39.09 -12.36
C ARG A 510 23.72 38.68 -12.99
N ARG A 511 23.71 38.03 -14.15
CA ARG A 511 24.90 37.46 -14.80
C ARG A 511 25.16 37.95 -16.22
N ASN A 512 24.46 39.01 -16.65
CA ASN A 512 24.83 39.82 -17.81
C ASN A 512 25.53 41.11 -17.38
#